data_AF-A0A218YS12-F1
#
_entry.id   AF-A0A218YS12-F1
#
_cell.length_a   1.000
_cell.length_b   1.000
_cell.length_c   1.000
_cell.angle_alpha   90.00
_cell.angle_beta   90.00
_cell.angle_gamma   90.00
#
_symmetry.space_group_name_H-M   'P 1'
#
loop_
_entity.id
_entity.type
_entity.pdbx_description
1 polymer ?
#
loop_
_entity_poly.entity_id
_entity_poly.type
_entity_poly.pdbx_seq_one_letter_code
_entity_poly.pdbx_strand_id
1 'polypeptide(L)'
;MGMRTHLGGSERFVDLAEPFLSVITHQALLDCLAVDTVVGEIYMFVGGTHGSRALPFFQEFCKNLLDNHFGKGSEVTTRLENMMIAISRALHKILRRQNKAKFSDDLLALVESMMELMATVDIDAQSVTFKCLSAKVEELREMVALARGFLYVKPRSCDVTTGVLTSTYPRTVELSHGRHDNDMLDISQIKIIPPEAEIRGKRAEFLPSTNPDMSHFLDPALRHIDTHFRMLRHHIFGELKEALGGLILAVEQDISLIETPKLNVGNIRAYAYPEAEFTGLTVDARRELEVELSFPQPRAASKKSQSGRRAWWDDSKRLEAGGFLFLLSLEGGKGSLLFLNVTSKETDPKKHPSLPSNENWATSKAELAAND
;
A
#
# COMPACT_ATOMS: atom_id res chain seq x y z
N MET A 1 -4.39 33.06 13.59
CA MET A 1 -4.44 34.44 13.05
C MET A 1 -4.38 34.33 11.55
N GLY A 2 -5.51 34.54 10.85
CA GLY A 2 -5.51 34.56 9.38
C GLY A 2 -4.99 35.92 8.90
N MET A 3 -4.00 35.92 8.01
CA MET A 3 -3.62 37.11 7.25
C MET A 3 -4.81 37.46 6.35
N ARG A 4 -5.57 38.51 6.69
CA ARG A 4 -6.59 39.08 5.81
C ARG A 4 -6.02 40.33 5.17
N THR A 5 -6.00 40.38 3.84
CA THR A 5 -5.63 41.59 3.10
C THR A 5 -6.81 42.59 3.15
N HIS A 6 -6.54 43.83 3.58
CA HIS A 6 -7.48 44.95 3.47
C HIS A 6 -7.34 45.62 2.08
N LEU A 7 -8.34 46.41 1.65
CA LEU A 7 -8.35 47.09 0.33
C LEU A 7 -7.01 47.81 0.05
N GLY A 8 -6.33 47.44 -1.06
CA GLY A 8 -4.99 47.93 -1.43
C GLY A 8 -3.81 47.13 -0.85
N GLY A 9 -4.09 46.12 -0.01
CA GLY A 9 -3.10 45.23 0.58
C GLY A 9 -2.77 43.98 -0.24
N SER A 10 -3.58 43.65 -1.26
CA SER A 10 -3.36 42.49 -2.13
C SER A 10 -2.08 42.62 -2.95
N GLU A 11 -1.81 43.80 -3.53
CA GLU A 11 -0.59 44.09 -4.29
C GLU A 11 0.65 44.03 -3.37
N ARG A 12 0.59 44.71 -2.22
CA ARG A 12 1.67 44.70 -1.24
C ARG A 12 1.96 43.32 -0.66
N PHE A 13 0.94 42.46 -0.53
CA PHE A 13 1.11 41.08 -0.08
C PHE A 13 1.88 40.26 -1.11
N VAL A 14 1.51 40.36 -2.39
CA VAL A 14 2.19 39.65 -3.48
C VAL A 14 3.64 40.11 -3.59
N ASP A 15 3.90 41.43 -3.52
CA ASP A 15 5.26 42.00 -3.56
C ASP A 15 6.15 41.51 -2.42
N LEU A 16 5.59 41.28 -1.22
CA LEU A 16 6.33 40.79 -0.07
C LEU A 16 6.58 39.27 -0.11
N ALA A 17 5.67 38.52 -0.70
CA ALA A 17 5.76 37.07 -0.78
C ALA A 17 6.64 36.59 -1.96
N GLU A 18 6.81 37.39 -3.02
CA GLU A 18 7.68 37.06 -4.17
C GLU A 18 9.15 36.79 -3.79
N PRO A 19 9.85 37.65 -3.00
CA PRO A 19 11.21 37.36 -2.55
C PRO A 19 11.29 36.11 -1.68
N PHE A 20 10.29 35.87 -0.83
CA PHE A 20 10.22 34.68 0.01
C PHE A 20 10.13 33.40 -0.85
N LEU A 21 9.20 33.35 -1.80
CA LEU A 21 9.04 32.23 -2.74
C LEU A 21 10.31 31.98 -3.55
N SER A 22 10.97 33.05 -4.00
CA SER A 22 12.22 32.97 -4.76
C SER A 22 13.35 32.33 -3.95
N VAL A 23 13.47 32.68 -2.66
CA VAL A 23 14.51 32.13 -1.77
C VAL A 23 14.24 30.65 -1.45
N ILE A 24 13.01 30.30 -1.05
CA ILE A 24 12.72 28.92 -0.63
C ILE A 24 12.80 27.94 -1.80
N THR A 25 12.53 28.39 -3.02
CA THR A 25 12.61 27.56 -4.24
C THR A 25 13.97 27.59 -4.95
N HIS A 26 14.94 28.38 -4.46
CA HIS A 26 16.24 28.54 -5.11
C HIS A 26 17.05 27.23 -5.12
N GLN A 27 17.65 26.87 -6.26
CA GLN A 27 18.39 25.60 -6.42
C GLN A 27 19.57 25.47 -5.45
N ALA A 28 20.31 26.56 -5.21
CA ALA A 28 21.43 26.55 -4.26
C ALA A 28 21.02 26.17 -2.82
N LEU A 29 19.77 26.45 -2.42
CA LEU A 29 19.23 26.03 -1.12
C LEU A 29 18.80 24.56 -1.14
N LEU A 30 18.27 24.09 -2.26
CA LEU A 30 17.63 22.78 -2.39
C LEU A 30 18.57 21.64 -2.75
N ASP A 31 19.68 21.93 -3.44
CA ASP A 31 20.62 20.92 -3.97
C ASP A 31 21.83 20.68 -3.06
N CYS A 32 21.97 21.48 -1.99
CA CYS A 32 23.08 21.38 -1.06
C CYS A 32 22.80 20.34 0.04
N LEU A 33 23.41 19.15 -0.09
CA LEU A 33 23.28 18.05 0.87
C LEU A 33 23.75 18.42 2.29
N ALA A 34 24.74 19.31 2.41
CA ALA A 34 25.32 19.70 3.70
C ALA A 34 24.34 20.48 4.59
N VAL A 35 23.33 21.13 4.00
CA VAL A 35 22.31 21.91 4.72
C VAL A 35 20.92 21.28 4.66
N ASP A 36 20.77 20.08 4.08
CA ASP A 36 19.45 19.48 3.85
C ASP A 36 18.65 19.27 5.14
N THR A 37 19.32 18.96 6.25
CA THR A 37 18.67 18.85 7.58
C THR A 37 18.07 20.18 8.03
N VAL A 38 18.84 21.27 7.95
CA VAL A 38 18.39 22.62 8.34
C VAL A 38 17.31 23.12 7.38
N VAL A 39 17.45 22.86 6.09
CA VAL A 39 16.42 23.14 5.08
C VAL A 39 15.15 22.35 5.39
N GLY A 40 15.27 21.10 5.82
CA GLY A 40 14.16 20.27 6.29
C GLY A 40 13.39 20.91 7.46
N GLU A 41 14.11 21.46 8.44
CA GLU A 41 13.50 22.18 9.58
C GLU A 41 12.78 23.46 9.12
N ILE A 42 13.36 24.23 8.20
CA ILE A 42 12.71 25.41 7.60
C ILE A 42 11.40 25.00 6.92
N TYR A 43 11.42 23.95 6.09
CA TYR A 43 10.22 23.45 5.42
C TYR A 43 9.20 22.86 6.39
N MET A 44 9.64 22.25 7.50
CA MET A 44 8.76 21.78 8.55
C MET A 44 8.06 22.95 9.25
N PHE A 45 8.80 24.02 9.53
CA PHE A 45 8.26 25.24 10.11
C PHE A 45 7.29 25.92 9.15
N VAL A 46 7.67 26.14 7.88
CA VAL A 46 6.80 26.76 6.87
C VAL A 46 5.53 25.94 6.66
N GLY A 47 5.64 24.61 6.60
CA GLY A 47 4.50 23.70 6.49
C GLY A 47 3.53 23.81 7.67
N GLY A 48 4.05 23.89 8.89
CA GLY A 48 3.24 23.74 10.11
C GLY A 48 2.82 22.29 10.33
N THR A 49 2.02 22.03 11.36
CA THR A 49 1.47 20.70 11.62
C THR A 49 0.43 20.37 10.54
N HIS A 50 0.64 19.31 9.77
CA HIS A 50 -0.28 18.88 8.69
C HIS A 50 -0.52 19.92 7.58
N GLY A 51 0.41 20.85 7.35
CA GLY A 51 0.21 21.91 6.35
C GLY A 51 -0.59 23.11 6.85
N SER A 52 -0.90 23.21 8.15
CA SER A 52 -1.76 24.25 8.74
C SER A 52 -1.31 25.70 8.52
N ARG A 53 -0.01 25.92 8.22
CA ARG A 53 0.53 27.26 7.92
C ARG A 53 0.70 27.49 6.43
N ALA A 54 1.23 26.50 5.72
CA ALA A 54 1.51 26.61 4.31
C ALA A 54 0.25 26.66 3.45
N LEU A 55 -0.72 25.78 3.68
CA LEU A 55 -1.91 25.66 2.81
C LEU A 55 -2.75 26.94 2.79
N PRO A 56 -3.12 27.54 3.94
CA PRO A 56 -3.87 28.80 3.93
C PRO A 56 -3.08 29.97 3.33
N PHE A 57 -1.75 30.00 3.53
CA PHE A 57 -0.88 31.01 2.93
C PHE A 57 -0.89 30.94 1.40
N PHE A 58 -0.75 29.74 0.82
CA PHE A 58 -0.78 29.58 -0.63
C PHE A 58 -2.17 29.82 -1.23
N GLN A 59 -3.24 29.45 -0.52
CA GLN A 59 -4.62 29.74 -0.94
C GLN A 59 -4.86 31.26 -1.00
N GLU A 60 -4.47 31.97 0.05
CA GLU A 60 -4.60 33.44 0.11
C GLU A 60 -3.71 34.12 -0.93
N PHE A 61 -2.52 33.57 -1.19
CA PHE A 61 -1.64 34.07 -2.26
C PHE A 61 -2.27 33.89 -3.64
N CYS A 62 -2.80 32.71 -3.95
CA CYS A 62 -3.51 32.44 -5.22
C CYS A 62 -4.70 33.40 -5.42
N LYS A 63 -5.47 33.64 -4.36
CA LYS A 63 -6.59 34.58 -4.39
C LYS A 63 -6.16 36.03 -4.64
N ASN A 64 -5.18 36.53 -3.90
CA ASN A 64 -4.68 37.90 -4.09
C ASN A 64 -4.01 38.08 -5.47
N LEU A 65 -3.42 37.02 -6.03
CA LEU A 65 -2.87 37.01 -7.38
C LEU A 65 -3.97 37.17 -8.44
N LEU A 66 -5.09 36.46 -8.29
CA LEU A 66 -6.29 36.63 -9.14
C LEU A 66 -6.84 38.06 -9.06
N ASP A 67 -7.06 38.57 -7.85
CA ASP A 67 -7.64 39.90 -7.63
C ASP A 67 -6.78 41.01 -8.26
N ASN A 68 -5.45 40.89 -8.17
CA ASN A 68 -4.51 41.84 -8.79
C ASN A 68 -4.51 41.75 -10.33
N HIS A 69 -4.76 40.57 -10.91
CA HIS A 69 -4.81 40.37 -12.36
C HIS A 69 -6.07 41.01 -12.96
N PHE A 70 -7.25 40.80 -12.35
CA PHE A 70 -8.50 41.42 -12.80
C PHE A 70 -8.52 42.94 -12.60
N GLY A 71 -7.78 43.47 -11.62
CA GLY A 71 -7.73 44.91 -11.34
C GLY A 71 -6.92 45.75 -12.33
N LYS A 72 -6.02 45.16 -13.12
CA LYS A 72 -5.08 45.91 -13.98
C LYS A 72 -5.19 45.68 -15.49
N GLY A 73 -6.09 44.79 -15.96
CA GLY A 73 -6.36 44.62 -17.40
C GLY A 73 -5.11 44.43 -18.28
N SER A 74 -4.07 43.79 -17.73
CA SER A 74 -2.75 43.70 -18.34
C SER A 74 -2.51 42.31 -18.91
N GLU A 75 -1.79 42.27 -20.04
CA GLU A 75 -1.20 41.05 -20.63
C GLU A 75 -0.51 40.19 -19.57
N VAL A 76 -0.48 38.87 -19.81
CA VAL A 76 0.22 37.87 -18.99
C VAL A 76 1.67 38.30 -18.80
N THR A 77 1.97 38.86 -17.64
CA THR A 77 3.33 39.28 -17.33
C THR A 77 4.17 38.05 -17.00
N THR A 78 5.40 37.97 -17.52
CA THR A 78 6.39 36.95 -17.16
C THR A 78 6.57 36.80 -15.64
N ARG A 79 6.26 37.86 -14.88
CA ARG A 79 6.22 37.87 -13.42
C ARG A 79 5.19 36.88 -12.85
N LEU A 80 3.97 36.87 -13.38
CA LEU A 80 2.87 35.99 -12.97
C LEU A 80 3.23 34.51 -13.17
N GLU A 81 3.76 34.19 -14.35
CA GLU A 81 4.23 32.85 -14.70
C GLU A 81 5.31 32.34 -13.73
N ASN A 82 6.31 33.17 -13.46
CA ASN A 82 7.39 32.84 -12.51
C ASN A 82 6.86 32.60 -11.09
N MET A 83 5.89 33.40 -10.65
CA MET A 83 5.25 33.21 -9.33
C MET A 83 4.47 31.89 -9.27
N MET A 84 3.69 31.55 -10.30
CA MET A 84 2.96 30.28 -10.35
C MET A 84 3.88 29.06 -10.33
N ILE A 85 5.01 29.13 -11.05
CA ILE A 85 6.05 28.10 -11.01
C ILE A 85 6.65 28.00 -9.60
N ALA A 86 6.96 29.13 -8.96
CA ALA A 86 7.55 29.16 -7.62
C ALA A 86 6.60 28.56 -6.57
N ILE A 87 5.31 28.89 -6.60
CA ILE A 87 4.29 28.29 -5.71
C ILE A 87 4.25 26.78 -5.90
N SER A 88 4.15 26.32 -7.15
CA SER A 88 4.07 24.89 -7.48
C SER A 88 5.29 24.13 -6.96
N ARG A 89 6.48 24.69 -7.14
CA ARG A 89 7.74 24.12 -6.62
C ARG A 89 7.78 24.12 -5.10
N ALA A 90 7.39 25.21 -4.45
CA ALA A 90 7.39 25.32 -2.99
C ALA A 90 6.41 24.32 -2.37
N LEU A 91 5.19 24.23 -2.91
CA LEU A 91 4.17 23.28 -2.46
C LEU A 91 4.63 21.84 -2.64
N HIS A 92 5.20 21.49 -3.80
CA HIS A 92 5.76 20.18 -4.05
C HIS A 92 6.86 19.82 -3.02
N LYS A 93 7.77 20.74 -2.70
CA LYS A 93 8.83 20.52 -1.71
C LYS A 93 8.27 20.35 -0.29
N ILE A 94 7.25 21.11 0.09
CA ILE A 94 6.56 20.95 1.38
C ILE A 94 5.91 19.57 1.48
N LEU A 95 5.15 19.16 0.46
CA LEU A 95 4.45 17.87 0.48
C LEU A 95 5.38 16.67 0.44
N ARG A 96 6.52 16.77 -0.26
CA ARG A 96 7.53 15.71 -0.26
C ARG A 96 8.17 15.52 1.12
N ARG A 97 8.39 16.60 1.87
CA ARG A 97 9.01 16.56 3.21
C ARG A 97 8.00 16.32 4.33
N GLN A 98 6.74 16.74 4.15
CA GLN A 98 5.64 16.52 5.09
C GLN A 98 4.60 15.56 4.52
N ASN A 99 4.84 14.25 4.64
CA ASN A 99 3.89 13.22 4.20
C ASN A 99 2.49 13.38 4.82
N LYS A 100 2.39 13.89 6.05
CA LYS A 100 1.10 14.09 6.74
C LYS A 100 0.25 15.23 6.16
N ALA A 101 0.84 16.17 5.44
CA ALA A 101 0.11 17.27 4.80
C ALA A 101 -0.65 16.80 3.54
N LYS A 102 -0.28 15.65 2.95
CA LYS A 102 -0.94 15.04 1.79
C LYS A 102 -2.39 14.59 2.07
N PHE A 103 -2.73 14.41 3.35
CA PHE A 103 -4.05 13.99 3.80
C PHE A 103 -5.01 15.16 4.11
N SER A 104 -4.52 16.41 4.04
CA SER A 104 -5.39 17.56 4.28
C SER A 104 -6.36 17.78 3.12
N ASP A 105 -7.64 18.00 3.41
CA ASP A 105 -8.65 18.36 2.40
C ASP A 105 -8.36 19.75 1.78
N ASP A 106 -7.69 20.63 2.52
CA ASP A 106 -7.32 21.99 2.07
C ASP A 106 -6.35 21.98 0.88
N LEU A 107 -5.61 20.87 0.70
CA LEU A 107 -4.68 20.70 -0.41
C LEU A 107 -5.41 20.52 -1.75
N LEU A 108 -6.55 19.83 -1.76
CA LEU A 108 -7.36 19.65 -2.97
C LEU A 108 -7.90 21.00 -3.45
N ALA A 109 -8.45 21.79 -2.52
CA ALA A 109 -8.96 23.14 -2.80
C ALA A 109 -7.86 24.07 -3.35
N LEU A 110 -6.64 23.96 -2.84
CA LEU A 110 -5.50 24.73 -3.34
C LEU A 110 -5.12 24.31 -4.77
N VAL A 111 -5.06 23.01 -5.05
CA VAL A 111 -4.75 22.49 -6.39
C VAL A 111 -5.81 22.91 -7.41
N GLU A 112 -7.09 22.89 -7.04
CA GLU A 112 -8.19 23.41 -7.87
C GLU A 112 -8.07 24.92 -8.11
N SER A 113 -7.74 25.70 -7.07
CA SER A 113 -7.52 27.14 -7.18
C SER A 113 -6.37 27.48 -8.15
N MET A 114 -5.29 26.68 -8.15
CA MET A 114 -4.17 26.84 -9.09
C MET A 114 -4.58 26.54 -10.53
N MET A 115 -5.53 25.63 -10.75
CA MET A 115 -6.06 25.35 -12.08
C MET A 115 -7.00 26.40 -12.61
N GLU A 116 -7.86 26.94 -11.75
CA GLU A 116 -8.72 28.07 -12.10
C GLU A 116 -7.87 29.30 -12.48
N LEU A 117 -6.79 29.53 -11.76
CA LEU A 117 -5.74 30.49 -12.12
C LEU A 117 -5.14 30.23 -13.50
N MET A 118 -4.79 28.99 -13.82
CA MET A 118 -4.26 28.66 -15.16
C MET A 118 -5.28 28.88 -16.27
N ALA A 119 -6.56 28.58 -16.02
CA ALA A 119 -7.63 28.72 -17.01
C ALA A 119 -8.02 30.19 -17.25
N THR A 120 -7.89 31.05 -16.24
CA THR A 120 -8.25 32.48 -16.31
C THR A 120 -7.18 33.36 -16.94
N VAL A 121 -5.91 32.92 -16.95
CA VAL A 121 -4.77 33.72 -17.41
C VAL A 121 -4.55 33.62 -18.93
N ASP A 122 -5.31 32.80 -19.67
CA ASP A 122 -5.16 32.60 -21.13
C ASP A 122 -3.70 32.42 -21.57
N ILE A 123 -2.92 31.68 -20.75
CA ILE A 123 -1.55 31.33 -21.08
C ILE A 123 -1.64 30.44 -22.32
N ASP A 124 -0.96 30.83 -23.40
CA ASP A 124 -0.89 30.04 -24.63
C ASP A 124 -0.61 28.57 -24.28
N ALA A 125 -1.55 27.69 -24.62
CA ALA A 125 -1.50 26.26 -24.31
C ALA A 125 -0.25 25.57 -24.89
N GLN A 126 0.44 26.22 -25.85
CA GLN A 126 1.71 25.75 -26.39
C GLN A 126 2.95 26.25 -25.65
N SER A 127 2.82 27.23 -24.74
CA SER A 127 3.91 27.77 -23.94
C SER A 127 4.57 26.68 -23.08
N VAL A 128 5.90 26.70 -23.05
CA VAL A 128 6.71 25.79 -22.21
C VAL A 128 6.37 26.00 -20.73
N THR A 129 6.04 27.23 -20.33
CA THR A 129 5.60 27.57 -18.97
C THR A 129 4.30 26.87 -18.60
N PHE A 130 3.30 26.90 -19.49
CA PHE A 130 2.00 26.26 -19.28
C PHE A 130 2.15 24.74 -19.13
N LYS A 131 2.94 24.11 -20.00
CA LYS A 131 3.22 22.66 -19.93
C LYS A 131 3.93 22.28 -18.63
N CYS A 132 4.91 23.07 -18.19
CA CYS A 132 5.63 22.82 -16.95
C CYS A 132 4.71 22.95 -15.72
N LEU A 133 3.88 23.99 -15.70
CA LEU A 133 2.95 24.24 -14.60
C LEU A 133 1.85 23.17 -14.53
N SER A 134 1.26 22.81 -15.67
CA SER A 134 0.27 21.74 -15.79
C SER A 134 0.85 20.40 -15.30
N ALA A 135 2.06 20.04 -15.72
CA ALA A 135 2.73 18.83 -15.25
C ALA A 135 2.96 18.84 -13.72
N LYS A 136 3.31 19.99 -13.15
CA LYS A 136 3.53 20.12 -11.70
C LYS A 136 2.24 20.05 -10.90
N VAL A 137 1.14 20.60 -11.42
CA VAL A 137 -0.18 20.53 -10.78
C VAL A 137 -0.76 19.11 -10.84
N GLU A 138 -0.58 18.41 -11.96
CA GLU A 138 -0.98 17.00 -12.06
C GLU A 138 -0.13 16.10 -11.14
N GLU A 139 1.17 16.33 -11.01
CA GLU A 139 2.01 15.62 -10.03
C GLU A 139 1.52 15.84 -8.59
N LEU A 140 1.05 17.05 -8.25
CA LEU A 140 0.44 17.33 -6.96
C LEU A 140 -0.88 16.57 -6.78
N ARG A 141 -1.72 16.47 -7.82
CA ARG A 141 -2.96 15.66 -7.79
C ARG A 141 -2.67 14.19 -7.58
N GLU A 142 -1.70 13.63 -8.31
CA GLU A 142 -1.25 12.26 -8.15
C GLU A 142 -0.77 12.02 -6.72
N MET A 143 0.03 12.92 -6.14
CA MET A 143 0.46 12.80 -4.75
C MET A 143 -0.70 12.75 -3.75
N VAL A 144 -1.80 13.48 -4.01
CA VAL A 144 -3.02 13.43 -3.19
C VAL A 144 -3.79 12.13 -3.42
N ALA A 145 -3.96 11.70 -4.67
CA ALA A 145 -4.64 10.46 -5.02
C ALA A 145 -3.95 9.24 -4.41
N LEU A 146 -2.61 9.18 -4.49
CA LEU A 146 -1.77 8.17 -3.84
C LEU A 146 -1.94 8.17 -2.33
N ALA A 147 -1.97 9.35 -1.69
CA ALA A 147 -2.18 9.45 -0.25
C ALA A 147 -3.57 8.95 0.17
N ARG A 148 -4.58 9.09 -0.69
CA ARG A 148 -5.95 8.59 -0.47
C ARG A 148 -6.15 7.13 -0.88
N GLY A 149 -5.10 6.42 -1.31
CA GLY A 149 -5.15 5.00 -1.64
C GLY A 149 -5.48 4.66 -3.10
N PHE A 150 -5.56 5.65 -3.99
CA PHE A 150 -5.79 5.40 -5.42
C PHE A 150 -4.46 5.19 -6.14
N LEU A 151 -4.04 3.93 -6.30
CA LEU A 151 -2.79 3.57 -7.01
C LEU A 151 -2.99 3.37 -8.52
N TYR A 152 -4.24 3.20 -8.97
CA TYR A 152 -4.58 3.15 -10.39
C TYR A 152 -5.23 4.47 -10.85
N VAL A 153 -4.46 5.29 -11.56
CA VAL A 153 -4.96 6.40 -12.36
C VAL A 153 -4.92 5.94 -13.82
N LYS A 154 -6.08 5.92 -14.49
CA LYS A 154 -6.16 5.55 -15.91
C LYS A 154 -5.18 6.43 -16.70
N PRO A 155 -4.21 5.86 -17.44
CA PRO A 155 -3.29 6.67 -18.22
C PRO A 155 -4.10 7.48 -19.24
N ARG A 156 -3.93 8.81 -19.22
CA ARG A 156 -4.31 9.63 -20.37
C ARG A 156 -3.39 9.24 -21.51
N SER A 157 -3.94 9.17 -22.72
CA SER A 157 -3.16 9.09 -23.95
C SER A 157 -2.25 10.31 -24.04
N CYS A 158 -1.02 10.20 -23.54
CA CYS A 158 -0.03 11.25 -23.64
C CYS A 158 0.91 10.91 -24.79
N ASP A 159 0.79 11.70 -25.86
CA ASP A 159 1.84 11.84 -26.87
C ASP A 159 3.16 12.18 -26.17
N VAL A 160 4.11 11.28 -26.34
CA VAL A 160 5.44 11.28 -25.72
C VAL A 160 6.20 12.52 -26.14
N THR A 161 6.65 13.35 -25.19
CA THR A 161 7.76 14.28 -25.41
C THR A 161 9.03 13.77 -24.73
N THR A 162 9.85 13.12 -25.55
CA THR A 162 11.32 12.95 -25.53
C THR A 162 12.09 13.13 -24.22
N GLY A 163 12.80 12.07 -23.81
CA GLY A 163 13.89 12.17 -22.84
C GLY A 163 14.48 10.85 -22.33
N VAL A 164 13.84 9.71 -22.58
CA VAL A 164 14.37 8.38 -22.23
C VAL A 164 14.25 7.50 -23.47
N LEU A 165 15.32 6.78 -23.80
CA LEU A 165 15.44 5.92 -24.97
C LEU A 165 14.31 4.88 -24.98
N THR A 166 13.19 5.19 -25.63
CA THR A 166 12.11 4.24 -25.86
C THR A 166 12.60 3.22 -26.88
N SER A 167 12.78 1.97 -26.43
CA SER A 167 13.03 0.81 -27.28
C SER A 167 12.12 0.85 -28.52
N THR A 168 12.70 0.91 -29.71
CA THR A 168 12.04 1.11 -31.02
C THR A 168 11.19 -0.08 -31.49
N TYR A 169 11.05 -1.14 -30.67
CA TYR A 169 10.21 -2.29 -30.96
C TYR A 169 8.87 -2.21 -30.21
N PRO A 170 7.72 -2.39 -30.87
CA PRO A 170 6.44 -2.50 -30.19
C PRO A 170 6.46 -3.75 -29.30
N ARG A 171 6.53 -3.54 -27.98
CA ARG A 171 6.43 -4.61 -26.98
C ARG A 171 5.00 -4.66 -26.48
N THR A 172 4.39 -5.84 -26.50
CA THR A 172 3.08 -6.07 -25.93
C THR A 172 3.16 -5.83 -24.42
N VAL A 173 2.33 -4.91 -23.92
CA VAL A 173 2.14 -4.72 -22.48
C VAL A 173 1.21 -5.83 -21.99
N GLU A 174 1.74 -6.79 -21.25
CA GLU A 174 0.88 -7.74 -20.53
C GLU A 174 0.17 -7.02 -19.39
N LEU A 175 -1.16 -7.13 -19.35
CA LEU A 175 -1.98 -6.58 -18.30
C LEU A 175 -2.31 -7.67 -17.27
N SER A 176 -2.31 -7.30 -15.98
CA SER A 176 -2.86 -8.14 -14.92
C SER A 176 -4.38 -8.05 -14.94
N HIS A 177 -5.05 -8.95 -15.66
CA HIS A 177 -6.50 -9.07 -15.60
C HIS A 177 -7.00 -10.50 -15.84
N GLY A 178 -7.97 -10.92 -15.03
CA GLY A 178 -8.88 -12.02 -15.35
C GLY A 178 -8.26 -13.42 -15.39
N ARG A 179 -7.08 -13.64 -14.79
CA ARG A 179 -6.57 -15.00 -14.55
C ARG A 179 -7.32 -15.69 -13.42
N HIS A 180 -7.68 -14.96 -12.36
CA HIS A 180 -8.45 -15.38 -11.19
C HIS A 180 -9.10 -14.15 -10.51
N ASP A 181 -9.86 -14.38 -9.45
CA ASP A 181 -10.58 -13.37 -8.65
C ASP A 181 -9.67 -12.34 -7.94
N ASN A 182 -8.36 -12.59 -7.93
CA ASN A 182 -7.33 -11.75 -7.30
C ASN A 182 -6.30 -11.20 -8.30
N ASP A 183 -6.57 -11.32 -9.61
CA ASP A 183 -5.71 -10.78 -10.68
C ASP A 183 -6.19 -9.39 -11.09
N MET A 184 -5.92 -8.39 -10.23
CA MET A 184 -6.33 -7.00 -10.41
C MET A 184 -5.19 -6.13 -10.96
N LEU A 185 -5.56 -5.07 -11.70
CA LEU A 185 -4.61 -4.04 -12.15
C LEU A 185 -4.10 -3.18 -10.99
N ASP A 186 -4.98 -2.84 -10.05
CA ASP A 186 -4.66 -2.05 -8.87
C ASP A 186 -4.23 -2.95 -7.72
N ILE A 187 -2.99 -2.80 -7.25
CA ILE A 187 -2.45 -3.62 -6.15
C ILE A 187 -3.18 -3.41 -4.83
N SER A 188 -3.85 -2.28 -4.63
CA SER A 188 -4.66 -2.03 -3.41
C SER A 188 -5.87 -2.95 -3.31
N GLN A 189 -6.26 -3.59 -4.42
CA GLN A 189 -7.39 -4.53 -4.49
C GLN A 189 -6.93 -5.99 -4.47
N ILE A 190 -5.62 -6.24 -4.40
CA ILE A 190 -5.07 -7.60 -4.39
C ILE A 190 -4.93 -8.07 -2.94
N LYS A 191 -5.62 -9.15 -2.59
CA LYS A 191 -5.49 -9.81 -1.29
C LYS A 191 -4.10 -10.41 -1.12
N ILE A 192 -3.48 -10.15 0.03
CA ILE A 192 -2.14 -10.64 0.35
C ILE A 192 -2.11 -12.17 0.36
N ILE A 193 -3.01 -12.80 1.12
CA ILE A 193 -3.13 -14.27 1.15
C ILE A 193 -3.85 -14.72 -0.13
N PRO A 194 -3.30 -15.71 -0.88
CA PRO A 194 -3.94 -16.22 -2.09
C PRO A 194 -5.34 -16.80 -1.80
N PRO A 195 -6.40 -16.31 -2.46
CA PRO A 195 -7.70 -16.94 -2.35
C PRO A 195 -7.73 -18.29 -3.07
N GLU A 196 -8.77 -19.06 -2.77
CA GLU A 196 -8.94 -20.42 -3.25
C GLU A 196 -8.95 -20.54 -4.78
N ALA A 197 -9.56 -19.58 -5.49
CA ALA A 197 -9.60 -19.56 -6.95
C ALA A 197 -8.22 -19.28 -7.57
N GLU A 198 -7.38 -18.50 -6.89
CA GLU A 198 -5.98 -18.31 -7.25
C GLU A 198 -5.19 -19.61 -7.03
N ILE A 199 -5.33 -20.26 -5.87
CA ILE A 199 -4.65 -21.52 -5.52
C ILE A 199 -4.97 -22.66 -6.49
N ARG A 200 -6.22 -22.74 -6.95
CA ARG A 200 -6.61 -23.72 -7.99
C ARG A 200 -6.23 -23.31 -9.41
N GLY A 201 -5.84 -22.05 -9.61
CA GLY A 201 -5.54 -21.51 -10.91
C GLY A 201 -4.31 -22.18 -11.52
N LYS A 202 -4.46 -22.75 -12.72
CA LYS A 202 -3.34 -23.34 -13.47
C LYS A 202 -2.48 -22.30 -14.23
N ARG A 203 -2.93 -21.05 -14.26
CA ARG A 203 -2.25 -19.96 -14.99
C ARG A 203 -1.18 -19.35 -14.09
N ALA A 204 0.00 -19.11 -14.67
CA ALA A 204 1.07 -18.41 -13.98
C ALA A 204 0.62 -17.00 -13.56
N GLU A 205 1.08 -16.59 -12.38
CA GLU A 205 0.85 -15.25 -11.85
C GLU A 205 1.51 -14.18 -12.73
N PHE A 206 0.91 -13.00 -12.76
CA PHE A 206 1.55 -11.86 -13.38
C PHE A 206 2.66 -11.33 -12.48
N LEU A 207 3.91 -11.52 -12.93
CA LEU A 207 5.10 -10.98 -12.29
C LEU A 207 5.77 -9.95 -13.22
N PRO A 208 5.64 -8.64 -12.94
CA PRO A 208 6.30 -7.61 -13.72
C PRO A 208 7.81 -7.78 -13.74
N SER A 209 8.44 -7.40 -14.86
CA SER A 209 9.90 -7.38 -14.94
C SER A 209 10.49 -6.24 -14.09
N THR A 210 11.54 -6.57 -13.33
CA THR A 210 12.37 -5.62 -12.59
C THR A 210 13.24 -4.74 -13.49
N ASN A 211 13.40 -5.08 -14.77
CA ASN A 211 14.17 -4.28 -15.71
C ASN A 211 13.38 -3.02 -16.11
N PRO A 212 13.84 -1.79 -15.77
CA PRO A 212 13.11 -0.54 -16.04
C PRO A 212 12.84 -0.29 -17.53
N ASP A 213 13.63 -0.88 -18.43
CA ASP A 213 13.44 -0.72 -19.88
C ASP A 213 12.30 -1.58 -20.45
N MET A 214 11.76 -2.50 -19.64
CA MET A 214 10.59 -3.31 -20.02
C MET A 214 9.31 -2.49 -19.95
N SER A 215 8.40 -2.76 -20.89
CA SER A 215 7.09 -2.10 -20.97
C SER A 215 6.22 -2.44 -19.77
N HIS A 216 5.59 -1.43 -19.19
CA HIS A 216 4.67 -1.55 -18.05
C HIS A 216 3.47 -0.61 -18.26
N PHE A 217 2.31 -0.95 -17.70
CA PHE A 217 1.09 -0.14 -17.80
C PHE A 217 1.00 1.00 -16.77
N LEU A 218 2.03 1.18 -15.94
CA LEU A 218 2.09 2.18 -14.85
C LEU A 218 3.33 3.05 -15.00
N ASP A 219 3.25 4.26 -14.48
CA ASP A 219 4.35 5.23 -14.41
C ASP A 219 5.51 4.71 -13.53
N PRO A 220 6.75 5.21 -13.71
CA PRO A 220 7.94 4.64 -13.09
C PRO A 220 7.88 4.43 -11.56
N ALA A 221 7.30 5.39 -10.83
CA ALA A 221 7.18 5.30 -9.37
C ALA A 221 6.15 4.24 -8.95
N LEU A 222 4.97 4.26 -9.55
CA LEU A 222 3.90 3.30 -9.29
C LEU A 222 4.28 1.88 -9.71
N ARG A 223 4.94 1.76 -10.86
CA ARG A 223 5.53 0.51 -11.33
C ARG A 223 6.48 -0.10 -10.31
N HIS A 224 7.34 0.71 -9.70
CA HIS A 224 8.30 0.21 -8.72
C HIS A 224 7.57 -0.44 -7.54
N ILE A 225 6.52 0.23 -7.04
CA ILE A 225 5.70 -0.29 -5.94
C ILE A 225 4.94 -1.56 -6.38
N ASP A 226 4.28 -1.54 -7.54
CA ASP A 226 3.54 -2.70 -8.09
C ASP A 226 4.44 -3.93 -8.27
N THR A 227 5.61 -3.74 -8.88
CA THR A 227 6.58 -4.81 -9.12
C THR A 227 7.04 -5.42 -7.80
N HIS A 228 7.43 -4.61 -6.82
CA HIS A 228 7.93 -5.13 -5.55
C HIS A 228 6.84 -5.78 -4.72
N PHE A 229 5.62 -5.25 -4.72
CA PHE A 229 4.48 -5.88 -4.05
C PHE A 229 4.20 -7.27 -4.62
N ARG A 230 4.04 -7.39 -5.95
CA ARG A 230 3.75 -8.68 -6.61
C ARG A 230 4.88 -9.68 -6.42
N MET A 231 6.13 -9.24 -6.54
CA MET A 231 7.30 -10.10 -6.32
C MET A 231 7.42 -10.56 -4.87
N LEU A 232 7.20 -9.67 -3.89
CA LEU A 232 7.25 -10.04 -2.48
C LEU A 232 6.13 -11.02 -2.12
N ARG A 233 4.91 -10.75 -2.58
CA ARG A 233 3.77 -11.65 -2.39
C ARG A 233 4.04 -13.03 -2.98
N HIS A 234 4.56 -13.08 -4.21
CA HIS A 234 4.97 -14.34 -4.85
C HIS A 234 6.10 -15.04 -4.10
N HIS A 235 7.07 -14.31 -3.57
CA HIS A 235 8.15 -14.91 -2.79
C HIS A 235 7.65 -15.54 -1.49
N ILE A 236 6.65 -14.93 -0.84
CA ILE A 236 6.07 -15.44 0.41
C ILE A 236 5.13 -16.62 0.14
N PHE A 237 4.25 -16.51 -0.86
CA PHE A 237 3.13 -17.44 -1.04
C PHE A 237 3.23 -18.32 -2.29
N GLY A 238 4.16 -18.09 -3.21
CA GLY A 238 4.25 -18.82 -4.48
C GLY A 238 4.45 -20.32 -4.28
N GLU A 239 5.39 -20.72 -3.41
CA GLU A 239 5.59 -22.15 -3.10
C GLU A 239 4.39 -22.73 -2.34
N LEU A 240 3.79 -21.96 -1.42
CA LEU A 240 2.62 -22.40 -0.65
C LEU A 240 1.42 -22.64 -1.57
N LYS A 241 1.18 -21.74 -2.52
CA LYS A 241 0.11 -21.83 -3.50
C LYS A 241 0.23 -23.10 -4.34
N GLU A 242 1.40 -23.36 -4.91
CA GLU A 242 1.64 -24.57 -5.71
C GLU A 242 1.46 -25.84 -4.87
N ALA A 243 1.98 -25.85 -3.64
CA ALA A 243 1.84 -26.98 -2.72
C ALA A 243 0.38 -27.25 -2.33
N LEU A 244 -0.38 -26.20 -1.97
CA LEU A 244 -1.79 -26.31 -1.60
C LEU A 244 -2.69 -26.66 -2.79
N GLY A 245 -2.42 -26.09 -3.97
CA GLY A 245 -3.14 -26.41 -5.19
C GLY A 245 -3.01 -27.88 -5.57
N GLY A 246 -1.78 -28.42 -5.52
CA GLY A 246 -1.53 -29.84 -5.71
C GLY A 246 -2.19 -30.72 -4.65
N LEU A 247 -2.14 -30.29 -3.39
CA LEU A 247 -2.76 -30.99 -2.26
C LEU A 247 -4.28 -31.10 -2.40
N ILE A 248 -4.98 -29.99 -2.68
CA ILE A 248 -6.44 -29.97 -2.82
C ILE A 248 -6.86 -30.94 -3.93
N LEU A 249 -6.20 -30.86 -5.10
CA LEU A 249 -6.53 -31.72 -6.24
C LEU A 249 -6.27 -33.21 -5.94
N ALA A 250 -5.21 -33.53 -5.20
CA ALA A 250 -4.91 -34.90 -4.80
C ALA A 250 -5.96 -35.43 -3.82
N VAL A 251 -6.35 -34.62 -2.83
CA VAL A 251 -7.35 -34.96 -1.82
C VAL A 251 -8.76 -35.10 -2.41
N GLU A 252 -9.12 -34.27 -3.39
CA GLU A 252 -10.38 -34.39 -4.14
C GLU A 252 -10.44 -35.68 -4.98
N GLN A 253 -9.28 -36.24 -5.37
CA GLN A 253 -9.20 -37.52 -6.08
C GLN A 253 -9.16 -38.72 -5.12
N ASP A 254 -8.47 -38.59 -3.99
CA ASP A 254 -8.32 -39.62 -2.97
C ASP A 254 -8.44 -39.02 -1.57
N ILE A 255 -9.64 -39.19 -1.00
CA ILE A 255 -10.01 -38.65 0.32
C ILE A 255 -9.12 -39.23 1.43
N SER A 256 -8.59 -40.45 1.26
CA SER A 256 -7.75 -41.11 2.27
C SER A 256 -6.45 -40.35 2.56
N LEU A 257 -6.04 -39.47 1.65
CA LEU A 257 -4.85 -38.63 1.82
C LEU A 257 -5.00 -37.61 2.96
N ILE A 258 -6.22 -37.20 3.33
CA ILE A 258 -6.43 -36.28 4.48
C ILE A 258 -5.99 -36.91 5.79
N GLU A 259 -6.18 -38.21 5.95
CA GLU A 259 -5.86 -38.92 7.18
C GLU A 259 -4.35 -39.16 7.32
N THR A 260 -3.57 -38.88 6.27
CA THR A 260 -2.13 -39.14 6.29
C THR A 260 -1.39 -38.06 7.11
N PRO A 261 -0.66 -38.45 8.18
CA PRO A 261 0.05 -37.47 9.03
C PRO A 261 1.31 -36.89 8.36
N LYS A 262 1.69 -37.40 7.18
CA LYS A 262 2.80 -36.91 6.37
C LYS A 262 2.27 -36.38 5.05
N LEU A 263 1.73 -35.18 5.11
CA LEU A 263 1.34 -34.45 3.91
C LEU A 263 2.59 -34.06 3.12
N ASN A 264 2.62 -34.39 1.83
CA ASN A 264 3.66 -33.90 0.94
C ASN A 264 3.23 -32.54 0.39
N VAL A 265 3.70 -31.46 1.01
CA VAL A 265 3.52 -30.06 0.57
C VAL A 265 4.82 -29.51 -0.06
N GLY A 266 5.51 -30.34 -0.84
CA GLY A 266 6.75 -29.95 -1.51
C GLY A 266 7.89 -29.72 -0.51
N ASN A 267 8.60 -28.59 -0.60
CA ASN A 267 9.68 -28.27 0.34
C ASN A 267 9.19 -27.56 1.60
N ILE A 268 7.89 -27.31 1.74
CA ILE A 268 7.33 -26.65 2.90
C ILE A 268 7.28 -27.64 4.06
N ARG A 269 7.92 -27.27 5.17
CA ARG A 269 7.85 -28.05 6.40
C ARG A 269 6.52 -27.78 7.11
N ALA A 270 5.49 -28.53 6.75
CA ALA A 270 4.20 -28.52 7.45
C ALA A 270 4.03 -29.70 8.41
N TYR A 271 3.14 -29.53 9.38
CA TYR A 271 2.70 -30.59 10.28
C TYR A 271 1.20 -30.77 10.11
N ALA A 272 0.77 -31.99 9.76
CA ALA A 272 -0.64 -32.32 9.63
C ALA A 272 -1.22 -32.75 10.97
N TYR A 273 -2.42 -32.26 11.25
CA TYR A 273 -3.25 -32.65 12.39
C TYR A 273 -4.62 -33.08 11.83
N PRO A 274 -4.80 -34.38 11.50
CA PRO A 274 -6.07 -34.88 10.96
C PRO A 274 -7.18 -34.78 12.03
N GLU A 275 -8.44 -34.84 11.61
CA GLU A 275 -9.60 -34.75 12.53
C GLU A 275 -9.60 -33.49 13.41
N ALA A 276 -9.14 -32.37 12.85
CA ALA A 276 -9.21 -31.08 13.52
C ALA A 276 -10.64 -30.54 13.49
N GLU A 277 -11.14 -30.13 14.66
CA GLU A 277 -12.50 -29.65 14.85
C GLU A 277 -12.53 -28.29 15.55
N PHE A 278 -13.53 -27.48 15.21
CA PHE A 278 -13.83 -26.25 15.93
C PHE A 278 -14.62 -26.59 17.19
N THR A 279 -14.00 -26.43 18.36
CA THR A 279 -14.65 -26.74 19.65
C THR A 279 -15.24 -25.52 20.35
N GLY A 280 -14.78 -24.32 20.00
CA GLY A 280 -15.18 -23.11 20.69
C GLY A 280 -14.86 -21.85 19.90
N LEU A 281 -15.53 -20.78 20.27
CA LEU A 281 -15.35 -19.45 19.73
C LEU A 281 -15.32 -18.48 20.90
N THR A 282 -14.25 -17.71 20.99
CA THR A 282 -14.02 -16.74 22.07
C THR A 282 -13.79 -15.37 21.47
N VAL A 283 -14.54 -14.37 21.94
CA VAL A 283 -14.36 -12.99 21.52
C VAL A 283 -13.54 -12.27 22.59
N ASP A 284 -12.35 -11.79 22.23
CA ASP A 284 -11.51 -10.98 23.11
C ASP A 284 -11.54 -9.52 22.63
N ALA A 285 -11.77 -8.58 23.57
CA ALA A 285 -11.80 -7.16 23.29
C ALA A 285 -10.49 -6.60 22.70
N ARG A 286 -9.37 -7.34 22.79
CA ARG A 286 -8.05 -6.95 22.25
C ARG A 286 -7.61 -7.74 21.01
N ARG A 287 -8.15 -8.93 20.77
CA ARG A 287 -7.70 -9.86 19.71
C ARG A 287 -8.82 -10.27 18.74
N GLU A 288 -9.97 -9.60 18.82
CA GLU A 288 -11.14 -9.89 17.99
C GLU A 288 -11.65 -11.34 18.19
N LEU A 289 -12.03 -12.01 17.11
CA LEU A 289 -12.66 -13.33 17.10
C LEU A 289 -11.60 -14.44 17.11
N GLU A 290 -11.41 -15.10 18.25
CA GLU A 290 -10.57 -16.30 18.36
C GLU A 290 -11.42 -17.57 18.26
N VAL A 291 -10.86 -18.59 17.61
CA VAL A 291 -11.42 -19.93 17.48
C VAL A 291 -10.54 -20.94 18.20
N GLU A 292 -11.17 -21.91 18.84
CA GLU A 292 -10.49 -23.03 19.48
C GLU A 292 -10.50 -24.23 18.55
N LEU A 293 -9.30 -24.64 18.12
CA LEU A 293 -9.07 -25.79 17.26
C LEU A 293 -8.62 -26.96 18.13
N SER A 294 -9.39 -28.04 18.13
CA SER A 294 -9.04 -29.29 18.81
C SER A 294 -8.68 -30.36 17.79
N PHE A 295 -7.62 -31.12 18.06
CA PHE A 295 -7.16 -32.20 17.18
C PHE A 295 -6.52 -33.33 18.02
N PRO A 296 -6.39 -34.56 17.47
CA PRO A 296 -5.75 -35.67 18.16
C PRO A 296 -4.29 -35.38 18.51
N GLN A 297 -3.88 -35.79 19.71
CA GLN A 297 -2.50 -35.61 20.18
C GLN A 297 -1.51 -36.32 19.24
N PRO A 298 -0.37 -35.68 18.90
CA PRO A 298 0.70 -36.34 18.16
C PRO A 298 1.13 -37.62 18.87
N ARG A 299 1.38 -38.71 18.12
CA ARG A 299 1.75 -40.03 18.68
C ARG A 299 2.95 -39.99 19.63
N ALA A 300 3.86 -39.03 19.43
CA ALA A 300 5.01 -38.81 20.30
C ALA A 300 4.64 -38.19 21.66
N ALA A 301 3.58 -37.38 21.70
CA ALA A 301 3.05 -36.76 22.90
C ALA A 301 2.03 -37.67 23.61
N SER A 302 1.11 -38.32 22.89
CA SER A 302 0.00 -39.08 23.49
C SER A 302 0.45 -40.18 24.47
N LYS A 303 1.60 -40.82 24.21
CA LYS A 303 2.16 -41.87 25.08
C LYS A 303 2.86 -41.36 26.34
N LYS A 304 2.97 -40.03 26.52
CA LYS A 304 3.66 -39.41 27.66
C LYS A 304 2.67 -39.03 28.75
N SER A 305 3.16 -38.97 30.00
CA SER A 305 2.44 -38.34 31.10
C SER A 305 2.14 -36.86 30.80
N GLN A 306 1.21 -36.24 31.52
CA GLN A 306 0.86 -34.83 31.32
C GLN A 306 2.08 -33.89 31.41
N SER A 307 3.01 -34.13 32.34
CA SER A 307 4.27 -33.38 32.44
C SER A 307 5.19 -33.63 31.23
N GLY A 308 5.26 -34.87 30.75
CA GLY A 308 6.01 -35.21 29.55
C GLY A 308 5.39 -34.65 28.26
N ARG A 309 4.06 -34.53 28.19
CA ARG A 309 3.33 -33.87 27.09
C ARG A 309 3.63 -32.37 27.06
N ARG A 310 3.60 -31.72 28.23
CA ARG A 310 3.99 -30.32 28.36
C ARG A 310 5.41 -30.08 27.84
N ALA A 311 6.39 -30.84 28.35
CA ALA A 311 7.77 -30.72 27.89
C ALA A 311 7.92 -30.95 26.38
N TRP A 312 7.19 -31.92 25.82
CA TRP A 312 7.20 -32.16 24.37
C TRP A 312 6.64 -30.98 23.57
N TRP A 313 5.51 -30.40 24.01
CA TRP A 313 4.92 -29.24 23.35
C TRP A 313 5.83 -28.01 23.48
N ASP A 314 6.40 -27.77 24.66
CA ASP A 314 7.37 -26.69 24.92
C ASP A 314 8.60 -26.80 24.00
N ASP A 315 9.17 -28.00 23.86
CA ASP A 315 10.31 -28.26 22.97
C ASP A 315 9.94 -28.23 21.49
N SER A 316 8.67 -28.52 21.16
CA SER A 316 8.21 -28.49 19.78
C SER A 316 8.05 -27.04 19.31
N LYS A 317 8.77 -26.64 18.27
CA LYS A 317 8.54 -25.35 17.56
C LYS A 317 7.24 -25.34 16.74
N ARG A 318 6.20 -26.04 17.23
CA ARG A 318 4.92 -26.26 16.54
C ARG A 318 3.88 -25.37 17.20
N LEU A 319 2.97 -24.82 16.39
CA LEU A 319 1.88 -23.98 16.85
C LEU A 319 2.37 -22.82 17.74
N GLU A 320 3.51 -22.22 17.40
CA GLU A 320 3.96 -20.99 18.06
C GLU A 320 3.02 -19.84 17.73
N ALA A 321 2.89 -18.87 18.63
CA ALA A 321 2.12 -17.65 18.36
C ALA A 321 2.66 -16.94 17.10
N GLY A 322 1.75 -16.57 16.20
CA GLY A 322 2.06 -16.03 14.87
C GLY A 322 2.32 -17.12 13.81
N GLY A 323 2.22 -18.41 14.15
CA GLY A 323 2.32 -19.50 13.19
C GLY A 323 1.14 -19.51 12.22
N PHE A 324 1.42 -19.68 10.93
CA PHE A 324 0.40 -19.76 9.88
C PHE A 324 -0.18 -21.18 9.78
N LEU A 325 -1.50 -21.29 9.75
CA LEU A 325 -2.24 -22.54 9.62
C LEU A 325 -3.13 -22.49 8.38
N PHE A 326 -3.35 -23.66 7.78
CA PHE A 326 -4.42 -23.86 6.83
C PHE A 326 -5.28 -25.04 7.30
N LEU A 327 -6.59 -24.87 7.23
CA LEU A 327 -7.57 -25.92 7.44
C LEU A 327 -8.10 -26.35 6.08
N LEU A 328 -7.97 -27.64 5.79
CA LEU A 328 -8.55 -28.25 4.60
C LEU A 328 -9.80 -29.02 5.04
N SER A 329 -10.95 -28.61 4.53
CA SER A 329 -12.22 -29.31 4.71
C SER A 329 -12.66 -29.94 3.39
N LEU A 330 -13.31 -31.10 3.43
CA LEU A 330 -13.97 -31.70 2.28
C LEU A 330 -15.47 -31.71 2.51
N GLU A 331 -16.21 -31.01 1.65
CA GLU A 331 -17.67 -31.03 1.68
C GLU A 331 -18.19 -31.45 0.29
N GLY A 332 -18.99 -32.52 0.23
CA GLY A 332 -19.57 -33.00 -1.03
C GLY A 332 -18.55 -33.40 -2.10
N GLY A 333 -17.34 -33.80 -1.70
CA GLY A 333 -16.25 -34.16 -2.62
C GLY A 333 -15.44 -32.96 -3.16
N LYS A 334 -15.73 -31.75 -2.69
CA LYS A 334 -14.96 -30.54 -3.01
C LYS A 334 -14.14 -30.10 -1.80
N GLY A 335 -12.85 -29.83 -1.99
CA GLY A 335 -11.99 -29.27 -0.96
C GLY A 335 -12.31 -27.80 -0.73
N SER A 336 -12.17 -27.30 0.50
CA SER A 336 -12.24 -25.88 0.84
C SER A 336 -11.09 -25.55 1.78
N LEU A 337 -10.48 -24.37 1.60
CA LEU A 337 -9.37 -23.91 2.43
C LEU A 337 -9.77 -22.73 3.31
N LEU A 338 -9.31 -22.76 4.56
CA LEU A 338 -9.38 -21.64 5.49
C LEU A 338 -7.99 -21.36 6.07
N PHE A 339 -7.59 -20.09 6.11
CA PHE A 339 -6.30 -19.67 6.64
C PHE A 339 -6.46 -19.06 8.03
N LEU A 340 -5.63 -19.49 8.98
CA LEU A 340 -5.70 -19.07 10.37
C LEU A 340 -4.29 -18.73 10.88
N ASN A 341 -4.21 -17.83 11.86
CA ASN A 341 -2.98 -17.54 12.60
C ASN A 341 -3.10 -18.05 14.03
N VAL A 342 -2.07 -18.72 14.53
CA VAL A 342 -2.04 -19.16 15.93
C VAL A 342 -1.92 -17.95 16.84
N THR A 343 -2.88 -17.76 17.75
CA THR A 343 -2.85 -16.62 18.68
C THR A 343 -2.12 -16.94 19.97
N SER A 344 -2.25 -18.18 20.45
CA SER A 344 -1.60 -18.62 21.67
C SER A 344 -1.30 -20.12 21.69
N LYS A 345 -0.11 -20.44 22.19
CA LYS A 345 0.35 -21.79 22.50
C LYS A 345 0.32 -21.96 24.02
N GLU A 346 -0.78 -22.47 24.55
CA GLU A 346 -0.87 -22.71 25.99
C GLU A 346 -0.44 -24.14 26.31
N THR A 347 0.62 -24.26 27.11
CA THR A 347 1.19 -25.55 27.55
C THR A 347 1.02 -25.78 29.04
N ASP A 348 0.47 -24.81 29.78
CA ASP A 348 0.10 -25.02 31.18
C ASP A 348 -1.20 -25.84 31.28
N PRO A 349 -1.17 -27.08 31.78
CA PRO A 349 -2.36 -27.94 31.86
C PRO A 349 -3.46 -27.39 32.77
N LYS A 350 -3.17 -26.38 33.60
CA LYS A 350 -4.15 -25.71 34.48
C LYS A 350 -5.00 -24.66 33.77
N LYS A 351 -4.55 -24.18 32.61
CA LYS A 351 -5.28 -23.20 31.82
C LYS A 351 -6.05 -23.93 30.73
N HIS A 352 -7.26 -23.46 30.45
CA HIS A 352 -8.11 -24.04 29.41
C HIS A 352 -8.43 -22.96 28.36
N PRO A 353 -8.36 -23.30 27.06
CA PRO A 353 -7.82 -24.52 26.47
C PRO A 353 -6.28 -24.62 26.59
N SER A 354 -5.73 -25.83 26.72
CA SER A 354 -4.29 -26.06 26.58
C SER A 354 -3.97 -27.35 25.81
N LEU A 355 -2.78 -27.37 25.22
CA LEU A 355 -2.29 -28.48 24.42
C LEU A 355 -2.09 -29.78 25.22
N PRO A 356 -1.55 -29.81 26.46
CA PRO A 356 -1.31 -31.06 27.18
C PRO A 356 -2.43 -31.52 28.14
N SER A 357 -3.48 -30.70 28.37
CA SER A 357 -4.52 -31.00 29.37
C SER A 357 -5.16 -32.37 29.17
N ASN A 358 -5.54 -32.72 27.92
CA ASN A 358 -6.18 -33.99 27.60
C ASN A 358 -5.17 -35.00 27.02
N GLU A 359 -5.39 -36.29 27.29
CA GLU A 359 -4.52 -37.39 26.82
C GLU A 359 -4.65 -37.67 25.33
N ASN A 360 -5.87 -37.53 24.82
CA ASN A 360 -6.19 -37.89 23.44
C ASN A 360 -6.28 -36.68 22.53
N TRP A 361 -6.67 -35.52 23.07
CA TRP A 361 -6.90 -34.29 22.31
C TRP A 361 -5.96 -33.18 22.76
N ALA A 362 -5.59 -32.32 21.81
CA ALA A 362 -4.85 -31.08 22.03
C ALA A 362 -5.68 -29.94 21.47
N THR A 363 -5.79 -28.84 22.21
CA THR A 363 -6.55 -27.67 21.78
C THR A 363 -5.65 -26.44 21.74
N SER A 364 -5.67 -25.72 20.62
CA SER A 364 -4.96 -24.45 20.42
C SER A 364 -5.91 -23.35 20.01
N LYS A 365 -5.55 -22.10 20.30
CA LYS A 365 -6.30 -20.94 19.83
C LYS A 365 -5.72 -20.37 18.56
N ALA A 366 -6.59 -19.99 17.64
CA ALA A 366 -6.23 -19.34 16.39
C ALA A 366 -7.24 -18.23 16.07
N GLU A 367 -6.88 -17.34 15.14
CA GLU A 367 -7.75 -16.31 14.59
C GLU A 367 -7.77 -16.43 13.07
N LEU A 368 -8.77 -15.86 12.41
CA LEU A 368 -8.82 -15.81 10.96
C LEU A 368 -7.65 -14.98 10.44
N ALA A 369 -6.89 -15.51 9.48
CA ALA A 369 -5.83 -14.73 8.85
C ALA A 369 -6.48 -13.64 7.98
N ALA A 370 -6.33 -12.37 8.39
CA ALA A 370 -6.88 -11.23 7.68
C ALA A 370 -6.21 -11.06 6.30
N ASN A 371 -6.99 -10.53 5.34
CA ASN A 371 -6.57 -10.32 3.94
C ASN A 371 -6.16 -8.87 3.64
N ASP A 372 -6.11 -8.01 4.66
CA ASP A 372 -6.05 -6.55 4.51
C ASP A 372 -4.67 -6.03 4.07
#